data_AF-A0A084BCB1-F1
#
_entry.id   AF-A0A084BCB1-F1
#
_cell.length_a   1.000
_cell.length_b   1.000
_cell.length_c   1.000
_cell.angle_alpha   90.00
_cell.angle_beta   90.00
_cell.angle_gamma   90.00
#
_symmetry.space_group_name_H-M   'P 1'
#
loop_
_entity.id
_entity.type
_entity.pdbx_description
1 polymer ?
#
loop_
_entity_poly.entity_id
_entity_poly.type
_entity_poly.pdbx_seq_one_letter_code
_entity_poly.pdbx_strand_id
1 'polypeptide(L)'
;MAQPTVHPFYHAWFKWVDIVVLVPTVYTLLTQPEAMLDAFIPASMSTYNPDQGFLFHHHAALYAFVGIILAGVLRVSNEINVWRVVQAAVLVVDVGLLASTYASLKQQDRLDMESMRAADWAGIIFAAFVAAIRVFFLLGVGVQKGAKSKSF
;
A
#
# COMPACT_ATOMS: atom_id res chain seq x y z
N MET A 1 13.45 -24.52 16.26
CA MET A 1 14.28 -23.92 15.17
C MET A 1 14.54 -22.48 15.56
N ALA A 2 15.73 -21.93 15.31
CA ALA A 2 16.00 -20.53 15.65
C ALA A 2 15.14 -19.61 14.77
N GLN A 3 14.49 -18.62 15.38
CA GLN A 3 13.64 -17.68 14.67
C GLN A 3 14.47 -16.88 13.66
N PRO A 4 13.99 -16.68 12.42
CA PRO A 4 14.68 -15.84 11.44
C PRO A 4 14.76 -14.39 11.94
N THR A 5 15.89 -13.74 11.69
CA THR A 5 16.07 -12.32 12.03
C THR A 5 15.72 -11.46 10.82
N VAL A 6 14.77 -10.54 10.97
CA VAL A 6 14.32 -9.63 9.92
C VAL A 6 15.06 -8.30 10.04
N HIS A 7 15.50 -7.73 8.91
CA HIS A 7 16.18 -6.44 8.89
C HIS A 7 15.31 -5.32 9.52
N PRO A 8 15.87 -4.43 10.37
CA PRO A 8 15.11 -3.40 11.08
C PRO A 8 14.30 -2.47 10.17
N PHE A 9 14.75 -2.26 8.93
CA PHE A 9 14.02 -1.50 7.91
C PHE A 9 12.58 -2.01 7.73
N TYR A 10 12.36 -3.32 7.61
CA TYR A 10 11.01 -3.88 7.43
C TYR A 10 10.16 -3.72 8.69
N HIS A 11 10.77 -3.76 9.87
CA HIS A 11 10.07 -3.47 11.11
C HIS A 11 9.58 -2.02 11.15
N ALA A 12 10.45 -1.06 10.79
CA ALA A 12 10.07 0.34 10.75
C ALA A 12 8.99 0.59 9.68
N TRP A 13 9.18 0.06 8.47
CA TRP A 13 8.27 0.27 7.37
C TRP A 13 6.88 -0.31 7.63
N PHE A 14 6.78 -1.63 7.79
CA PHE A 14 5.49 -2.30 7.85
C PHE A 14 4.71 -2.01 9.13
N LYS A 15 5.39 -1.73 10.24
CA LYS A 15 4.70 -1.42 11.51
C LYS A 15 4.34 0.05 11.63
N TRP A 16 5.06 0.98 11.02
CA TRP A 16 4.88 2.41 11.29
C TRP A 16 4.62 3.23 10.03
N VAL A 17 5.51 3.14 9.04
CA VAL A 17 5.42 3.97 7.83
C VAL A 17 4.10 3.71 7.08
N ASP A 18 3.73 2.43 6.88
CA ASP A 18 2.47 2.10 6.21
C ASP A 18 1.25 2.70 6.94
N ILE A 19 1.24 2.70 8.28
CA ILE A 19 0.12 3.27 9.05
C ILE A 19 0.07 4.79 8.88
N VAL A 20 1.23 5.46 8.96
CA VAL A 20 1.32 6.92 8.82
C VAL A 20 0.81 7.38 7.47
N VAL A 21 0.94 6.56 6.42
CA VAL A 21 0.42 6.86 5.09
C VAL A 21 -1.08 6.56 4.99
N LEU A 22 -1.53 5.43 5.53
CA LEU A 22 -2.93 5.01 5.42
C LEU A 22 -3.89 5.90 6.21
N VAL A 23 -3.48 6.45 7.35
CA VAL A 23 -4.36 7.31 8.18
C VAL A 23 -4.82 8.57 7.41
N PRO A 24 -3.92 9.38 6.81
CA PRO A 24 -4.32 10.47 5.94
C PRO A 24 -5.18 10.02 4.77
N THR A 25 -4.87 8.88 4.13
CA THR A 25 -5.67 8.38 3.00
C THR A 25 -7.10 8.08 3.42
N VAL A 26 -7.31 7.39 4.55
CA VAL A 26 -8.64 7.11 5.11
C VAL A 26 -9.35 8.41 5.46
N TYR A 27 -8.66 9.36 6.09
CA TYR A 27 -9.23 10.66 6.43
C TYR A 27 -9.73 11.43 5.19
N THR A 28 -8.90 11.53 4.15
CA THR A 28 -9.25 12.21 2.90
C THR A 28 -10.41 11.52 2.19
N LEU A 29 -10.44 10.18 2.15
CA LEU A 29 -11.54 9.43 1.56
C LEU A 29 -12.89 9.71 2.23
N LEU A 30 -12.90 9.92 3.55
CA LEU A 30 -14.13 10.16 4.31
C LEU A 30 -14.56 11.64 4.36
N THR A 31 -13.62 12.57 4.26
CA THR A 31 -13.87 14.00 4.51
C THR A 31 -13.67 14.90 3.29
N GLN A 32 -12.92 14.44 2.29
CA GLN A 32 -12.53 15.20 1.11
C GLN A 32 -12.59 14.32 -0.17
N PRO A 33 -13.75 13.72 -0.48
CA PRO A 33 -13.87 12.81 -1.63
C PRO A 33 -13.61 13.52 -2.97
N GLU A 34 -13.84 14.82 -3.08
CA GLU A 34 -13.51 15.61 -4.28
C GLU A 34 -12.00 15.68 -4.49
N ALA A 35 -11.23 15.95 -3.44
CA ALA A 35 -9.77 15.98 -3.51
C ALA A 35 -9.20 14.59 -3.82
N MET A 36 -9.82 13.54 -3.26
CA MET A 36 -9.42 12.17 -3.56
C MET A 36 -9.73 11.80 -5.02
N LEU A 37 -10.88 12.20 -5.55
CA LEU A 37 -11.21 11.98 -6.96
C LEU A 37 -10.23 12.72 -7.88
N ASP A 38 -9.94 13.99 -7.59
CA ASP A 38 -9.03 14.82 -8.39
C ASP A 38 -7.61 14.22 -8.48
N ALA A 39 -7.19 13.50 -7.43
CA ALA A 39 -5.91 12.78 -7.41
C ALA A 39 -5.81 11.69 -8.50
N PHE A 40 -6.93 11.13 -8.97
CA PHE A 40 -6.96 10.08 -10.00
C PHE A 40 -7.57 10.53 -11.34
N ILE A 41 -8.51 11.46 -11.30
CA ILE A 41 -9.23 11.98 -12.46
C ILE A 41 -9.32 13.49 -12.32
N PRO A 42 -8.74 14.29 -13.23
CA PRO A 42 -8.79 15.74 -13.16
C PRO A 42 -10.22 16.27 -13.01
N ALA A 43 -10.40 17.28 -12.17
CA ALA A 43 -11.69 17.97 -12.01
C ALA A 43 -12.26 18.53 -13.32
N SER A 44 -11.41 18.79 -14.33
CA SER A 44 -11.83 19.19 -15.68
C SER A 44 -12.50 18.06 -16.49
N MET A 45 -12.30 16.80 -16.10
CA MET A 45 -12.86 15.62 -16.77
C MET A 45 -14.03 15.02 -16.00
N SER A 46 -13.95 14.96 -14.67
CA SER A 46 -15.02 14.46 -13.82
C SER A 46 -15.02 15.19 -12.48
N THR A 47 -16.21 15.46 -11.98
CA THR A 47 -16.43 16.00 -10.63
C THR A 47 -17.04 14.95 -9.73
N TYR A 48 -16.94 15.14 -8.42
CA TYR A 48 -17.49 14.22 -7.45
C TYR A 48 -19.02 14.17 -7.55
N ASN A 49 -19.56 12.95 -7.62
CA ASN A 49 -20.99 12.70 -7.53
C ASN A 49 -21.33 12.14 -6.13
N PRO A 50 -22.10 12.85 -5.29
CA PRO A 50 -22.53 12.39 -3.98
C PRO A 50 -23.25 11.03 -3.99
N ASP A 51 -23.99 10.71 -5.04
CA ASP A 51 -24.70 9.43 -5.18
C ASP A 51 -23.73 8.24 -5.29
N GLN A 52 -22.47 8.51 -5.62
CA GLN A 52 -21.39 7.52 -5.72
C GLN A 52 -20.45 7.56 -4.51
N GLY A 53 -20.74 8.38 -3.49
CA GLY A 53 -19.91 8.55 -2.29
C GLY A 53 -19.63 7.25 -1.54
N PHE A 54 -20.53 6.27 -1.63
CA PHE A 54 -20.34 4.95 -1.02
C PHE A 54 -19.07 4.23 -1.52
N LEU A 55 -18.60 4.51 -2.75
CA LEU A 55 -17.36 3.93 -3.29
C LEU A 55 -16.14 4.42 -2.49
N PHE A 56 -16.10 5.70 -2.16
CA PHE A 56 -15.04 6.28 -1.34
C PHE A 56 -15.09 5.72 0.10
N HIS A 57 -16.29 5.51 0.66
CA HIS A 57 -16.44 4.85 1.96
C HIS A 57 -15.96 3.40 1.95
N HIS A 58 -16.26 2.62 0.91
CA HIS A 58 -15.75 1.26 0.76
C HIS A 58 -14.22 1.24 0.65
N HIS A 59 -13.66 2.19 -0.09
CA HIS A 59 -12.21 2.35 -0.22
C HIS A 59 -11.56 2.74 1.12
N ALA A 60 -12.20 3.63 1.89
CA ALA A 60 -11.75 4.01 3.23
C ALA A 60 -11.78 2.81 4.18
N ALA A 61 -12.84 2.01 4.14
CA ALA A 61 -12.98 0.80 4.93
C ALA A 61 -11.88 -0.22 4.61
N LEU A 62 -11.55 -0.41 3.33
CA LEU A 62 -10.46 -1.29 2.91
C LEU A 62 -9.10 -0.81 3.47
N TYR A 63 -8.76 0.47 3.33
CA TYR A 63 -7.49 0.98 3.85
C TYR A 63 -7.42 1.01 5.37
N ALA A 64 -8.53 1.27 6.05
CA ALA A 64 -8.60 1.14 7.50
C ALA A 64 -8.35 -0.31 7.93
N PHE A 65 -8.96 -1.28 7.24
CA PHE A 65 -8.70 -2.70 7.47
C PHE A 65 -7.23 -3.07 7.25
N VAL A 66 -6.62 -2.66 6.13
CA VAL A 66 -5.19 -2.90 5.86
C VAL A 66 -4.33 -2.27 6.97
N GLY A 67 -4.63 -1.05 7.39
CA GLY A 67 -3.93 -0.35 8.45
C GLY A 67 -4.00 -1.10 9.78
N ILE A 68 -5.18 -1.60 10.17
CA ILE A 68 -5.36 -2.41 11.39
C ILE A 68 -4.59 -3.72 11.32
N ILE A 69 -4.60 -4.41 10.17
CA ILE A 69 -3.87 -5.68 10.00
C ILE A 69 -2.36 -5.45 10.11
N LEU A 70 -1.83 -4.45 9.40
CA LEU A 70 -0.40 -4.10 9.47
C LEU A 70 -0.01 -3.62 10.87
N ALA A 71 -0.89 -2.85 11.53
CA ALA A 71 -0.65 -2.36 12.87
C ALA A 71 -0.66 -3.48 13.91
N GLY A 72 -1.71 -4.30 13.91
CA GLY A 72 -1.98 -5.31 14.91
C GLY A 72 -1.16 -6.58 14.68
N VAL A 73 -1.36 -7.24 13.54
CA VAL A 73 -0.83 -8.59 13.29
C VAL A 73 0.71 -8.61 13.35
N LEU A 74 1.36 -7.58 12.80
CA LEU A 74 2.82 -7.50 12.80
C LEU A 74 3.42 -7.08 14.15
N ARG A 75 2.61 -6.57 15.08
CA ARG A 75 3.04 -6.31 16.47
C ARG A 75 2.88 -7.52 17.36
N VAL A 76 1.86 -8.34 17.13
CA VAL A 76 1.56 -9.51 17.97
C VAL A 76 2.24 -10.80 17.51
N SER A 77 2.60 -10.91 16.23
CA SER A 77 3.28 -12.09 15.69
C SER A 77 4.74 -11.79 15.35
N ASN A 78 5.64 -12.70 15.75
CA ASN A 78 7.04 -12.72 15.31
C ASN A 78 7.30 -13.82 14.27
N GLU A 79 6.28 -14.58 13.89
CA GLU A 79 6.40 -15.66 12.91
C GLU A 79 6.53 -15.09 11.50
N ILE A 80 7.67 -15.33 10.85
CA ILE A 80 7.96 -14.79 9.51
C ILE A 80 6.92 -15.19 8.46
N ASN A 81 6.33 -16.37 8.61
CA ASN A 81 5.32 -16.86 7.68
C ASN A 81 4.03 -16.04 7.78
N VAL A 82 3.64 -15.62 8.98
CA VAL A 82 2.49 -14.73 9.18
C VAL A 82 2.77 -13.39 8.50
N TRP A 83 3.97 -12.84 8.69
CA TRP A 83 4.36 -11.60 8.03
C TRP A 83 4.33 -11.72 6.51
N ARG A 84 4.85 -12.81 5.94
CA ARG A 84 4.83 -13.05 4.50
C ARG A 84 3.40 -13.15 3.96
N VAL A 85 2.50 -13.84 4.65
CA VAL A 85 1.10 -13.92 4.23
C VAL A 85 0.45 -12.54 4.22
N VAL A 86 0.65 -11.74 5.29
CA VAL A 86 0.13 -10.37 5.36
C VAL A 86 0.70 -9.50 4.24
N GLN A 87 2.02 -9.50 4.05
CA GLN A 87 2.66 -8.69 3.00
C GLN A 87 2.27 -9.14 1.59
N ALA A 88 2.07 -10.44 1.36
CA ALA A 88 1.57 -10.95 0.08
C ALA A 88 0.13 -10.50 -0.18
N ALA A 89 -0.74 -10.51 0.84
CA ALA A 89 -2.10 -10.01 0.71
C ALA A 89 -2.14 -8.51 0.40
N VAL A 90 -1.29 -7.70 1.07
CA VAL A 90 -1.21 -6.26 0.80
C VAL A 90 -0.56 -5.97 -0.56
N LEU A 91 0.38 -6.79 -1.02
CA LEU A 91 0.95 -6.66 -2.36
C LEU A 91 -0.11 -6.77 -3.46
N VAL A 92 -1.15 -7.60 -3.27
CA VAL A 92 -2.29 -7.67 -4.20
C VAL A 92 -3.01 -6.32 -4.28
N VAL A 93 -3.15 -5.63 -3.15
CA VAL A 93 -3.73 -4.27 -3.11
C VAL A 93 -2.82 -3.31 -3.89
N ASP A 94 -1.50 -3.33 -3.67
CA ASP A 94 -0.57 -2.44 -4.37
C ASP A 94 -0.62 -2.64 -5.90
N VAL A 95 -0.65 -3.90 -6.35
CA VAL A 95 -0.78 -4.22 -7.77
C VAL A 95 -2.13 -3.75 -8.31
N GLY A 96 -3.21 -3.94 -7.55
CA GLY A 96 -4.53 -3.43 -7.90
C GLY A 96 -4.55 -1.91 -8.08
N LEU A 97 -3.85 -1.17 -7.21
CA LEU A 97 -3.74 0.29 -7.31
C LEU A 97 -2.98 0.70 -8.57
N LEU A 98 -1.82 0.09 -8.86
CA LEU A 98 -1.06 0.39 -10.07
C LEU A 98 -1.84 0.07 -11.34
N ALA A 99 -2.53 -1.08 -11.37
CA ALA A 99 -3.36 -1.48 -12.50
C ALA A 99 -4.55 -0.54 -12.70
N SER A 100 -5.20 -0.13 -11.61
CA SER A 100 -6.31 0.83 -11.63
C SER A 100 -5.85 2.21 -12.13
N THR A 101 -4.68 2.69 -11.68
CA THR A 101 -4.11 3.95 -12.16
C THR A 101 -3.78 3.88 -13.65
N TYR A 102 -3.18 2.78 -14.11
CA TYR A 102 -2.91 2.56 -15.53
C TYR A 102 -4.21 2.57 -16.36
N ALA A 103 -5.24 1.85 -15.92
CA ALA A 103 -6.53 1.80 -16.61
C ALA A 103 -7.20 3.18 -16.67
N SER A 104 -7.15 3.93 -15.57
CA SER A 104 -7.68 5.29 -15.47
C SER A 104 -6.97 6.25 -16.43
N LEU A 105 -5.63 6.27 -16.43
CA LEU A 105 -4.85 7.10 -17.34
C LEU A 105 -5.08 6.72 -18.80
N LYS A 106 -5.19 5.42 -19.11
CA LYS A 106 -5.51 4.94 -20.46
C LYS A 106 -6.89 5.43 -20.92
N GLN A 107 -7.90 5.37 -20.05
CA GLN A 107 -9.24 5.82 -20.37
C GLN A 107 -9.30 7.35 -20.58
N GLN A 108 -8.45 8.08 -19.88
CA GLN A 108 -8.33 9.54 -20.02
C GLN A 108 -7.47 9.96 -21.22
N ASP A 109 -6.86 9.02 -21.94
CA ASP A 109 -5.84 9.27 -22.98
C ASP A 109 -4.64 10.08 -22.46
N ARG A 110 -4.20 9.74 -21.23
CA ARG A 110 -3.14 10.43 -20.48
C ARG A 110 -1.99 9.52 -20.05
N LEU A 111 -1.64 8.56 -20.91
CA LEU A 111 -0.52 7.64 -20.67
C LEU A 111 0.84 8.19 -21.13
N ASP A 112 0.84 9.23 -21.95
CA ASP A 112 2.05 9.93 -22.34
C ASP A 112 2.62 10.71 -21.15
N MET A 113 3.95 10.81 -21.09
CA MET A 113 4.62 11.43 -19.94
C MET A 113 4.35 12.93 -19.82
N GLU A 114 3.94 13.60 -20.91
CA GLU A 114 3.71 15.05 -20.95
C GLU A 114 2.33 15.44 -20.39
N SER A 115 1.31 14.59 -20.54
CA SER A 115 -0.04 14.83 -20.03
C SER A 115 -0.26 14.38 -18.57
N MET A 116 0.67 13.58 -18.04
CA MET A 116 0.65 13.13 -16.65
C MET A 116 0.97 14.29 -15.70
N ARG A 117 0.08 14.51 -14.72
CA ARG A 117 0.27 15.52 -13.68
C ARG A 117 1.30 15.02 -12.67
N ALA A 118 1.83 15.95 -11.89
CA ALA A 118 2.68 15.64 -10.75
C ALA A 118 2.00 14.67 -9.76
N ALA A 119 0.68 14.78 -9.57
CA ALA A 119 -0.10 13.88 -8.73
C ALA A 119 -0.10 12.42 -9.25
N ASP A 120 -0.22 12.23 -10.56
CA ASP A 120 -0.23 10.91 -11.18
C ASP A 120 1.13 10.22 -11.00
N TRP A 121 2.22 10.97 -11.25
CA TRP A 121 3.58 10.50 -11.00
C TRP A 121 3.84 10.19 -9.53
N ALA A 122 3.42 11.07 -8.62
CA ALA A 122 3.57 10.85 -7.19
C ALA A 122 2.86 9.56 -6.74
N GLY A 123 1.63 9.33 -7.19
CA GLY A 123 0.87 8.12 -6.90
C GLY A 123 1.53 6.85 -7.43
N ILE A 124 1.98 6.86 -8.70
CA ILE A 124 2.63 5.70 -9.32
C ILE A 124 3.97 5.38 -8.65
N ILE A 125 4.84 6.37 -8.46
CA ILE A 125 6.17 6.17 -7.86
C ILE A 125 6.01 5.66 -6.44
N PHE A 126 5.10 6.25 -5.66
CA PHE A 126 4.87 5.84 -4.30
C PHE A 126 4.32 4.40 -4.21
N ALA A 127 3.28 4.08 -4.98
CA ALA A 127 2.71 2.73 -5.00
C ALA A 127 3.72 1.68 -5.48
N ALA A 128 4.50 1.97 -6.53
CA ALA A 128 5.53 1.09 -7.04
C ALA A 128 6.67 0.86 -6.02
N PHE A 129 7.09 1.91 -5.32
CA PHE A 129 8.11 1.82 -4.28
C PHE A 129 7.65 0.94 -3.11
N VAL A 130 6.44 1.17 -2.64
CA VAL A 130 5.79 0.40 -1.57
C VAL A 130 5.65 -1.08 -1.98
N ALA A 131 5.18 -1.36 -3.20
CA ALA A 131 5.09 -2.71 -3.75
C ALA A 131 6.47 -3.39 -3.82
N ALA A 132 7.50 -2.66 -4.27
CA ALA A 132 8.86 -3.19 -4.38
C ALA A 132 9.43 -3.61 -3.02
N ILE A 133 9.19 -2.83 -1.96
CA ILE A 133 9.58 -3.21 -0.59
C ILE A 133 8.97 -4.55 -0.19
N ARG A 134 7.68 -4.76 -0.48
CA ARG A 134 6.98 -6.02 -0.19
C ARG A 134 7.55 -7.17 -1.02
N VAL A 135 7.80 -6.95 -2.31
CA VAL A 135 8.44 -7.96 -3.18
C VAL A 135 9.79 -8.38 -2.62
N PHE A 136 10.67 -7.43 -2.28
CA PHE A 136 11.98 -7.76 -1.70
C PHE A 136 11.87 -8.54 -0.39
N PHE A 137 10.95 -8.16 0.49
CA PHE A 137 10.69 -8.89 1.72
C PHE A 137 10.21 -10.33 1.47
N LEU A 138 9.27 -10.52 0.53
CA LEU A 138 8.72 -11.83 0.18
C LEU A 138 9.78 -12.74 -0.45
N LEU A 139 10.69 -12.16 -1.25
CA LEU A 139 11.86 -12.86 -1.79
C LEU A 139 12.93 -13.18 -0.73
N GLY A 140 12.75 -12.74 0.52
CA GLY A 140 13.65 -13.01 1.64
C GLY A 140 14.88 -12.11 1.70
N VAL A 141 14.91 -11.02 0.92
CA VAL A 141 15.98 -10.03 1.00
C VAL A 141 15.96 -9.39 2.39
N GLY A 142 17.08 -9.44 3.12
CA GLY A 142 17.17 -8.93 4.48
C GLY A 142 16.52 -9.81 5.55
N VAL A 143 16.24 -11.09 5.27
CA VAL A 143 15.80 -12.09 6.25
C VAL A 143 16.90 -13.13 6.46
N GLN A 144 17.51 -13.15 7.64
CA GLN A 144 18.58 -14.09 7.99
C GLN A 144 17.99 -15.35 8.65
N LYS A 145 18.44 -16.54 8.21
CA LYS A 145 18.05 -17.80 8.86
C LYS A 145 18.73 -17.87 10.24
N GLY A 146 17.95 -18.10 11.29
CA GLY A 146 18.50 -18.23 12.64
C GLY A 146 19.52 -19.37 12.70
N ALA A 147 20.71 -19.10 13.24
CA ALA A 147 21.76 -20.11 13.40
C ALA A 147 21.25 -21.23 14.33
N LYS A 148 21.41 -22.50 13.93
CA LYS A 148 21.24 -23.62 14.87
C LYS A 148 22.32 -23.47 15.94
N SER A 149 21.91 -23.35 17.20
CA SER A 149 22.81 -23.51 18.34
C SER A 149 23.57 -24.82 18.16
N LYS A 150 24.91 -24.74 18.05
CA LYS A 150 25.76 -25.92 18.18
C LYS A 150 25.74 -26.29 19.67
N SER A 151 24.93 -27.27 20.03
CA SER A 151 25.13 -28.00 21.28
C SER A 151 26.49 -28.72 21.16
N PHE A 152 27.43 -28.29 21.99
CA PHE A 152 28.57 -29.09 22.41
C PHE A 152 28.14 -29.95 23.60
#